data_AF-A0A2V8ECF3-F1
#
_entry.id   AF-A0A2V8ECF3-F1
#
_cell.length_a   1.000
_cell.length_b   1.000
_cell.length_c   1.000
_cell.angle_alpha   90.00
_cell.angle_beta   90.00
_cell.angle_gamma   90.00
#
_symmetry.space_group_name_H-M   'P 1'
#
loop_
_entity.id
_entity.type
_entity.pdbx_description
1 polymer ?
#
loop_
_entity_poly.entity_id
_entity_poly.type
_entity_poly.pdbx_seq_one_letter_code
_entity_poly.pdbx_strand_id
1 'polypeptide(L)' 'MYKTGGSYLSSDVFKVAIESGVVKYYKSGVLVYTSATAPTYPLGLDTTILSISGSITQAHITK' A
#
# COMPACT_ATOMS: atom_id res chain seq x y z
N MET A 1 1.72 5.40 -19.22
CA MET A 1 0.40 5.95 -18.84
C MET A 1 0.23 5.76 -17.34
N TYR A 2 0.58 6.80 -16.58
CA TYR A 2 0.43 6.79 -15.13
C TYR A 2 -1.02 7.10 -14.81
N LYS A 3 -1.77 6.11 -14.34
CA LYS A 3 -3.08 6.35 -13.75
C LYS A 3 -2.86 7.15 -12.48
N THR A 4 -3.11 8.45 -12.52
CA THR A 4 -3.29 9.28 -11.33
C THR A 4 -4.54 8.76 -10.62
N GLY A 5 -4.34 7.73 -9.79
CA GLY A 5 -5.39 7.27 -8.89
C GLY A 5 -5.81 8.43 -8.01
N GLY A 6 -7.12 8.58 -7.86
CA GLY A 6 -7.79 9.79 -7.39
C GLY A 6 -7.29 10.32 -6.04
N SER A 7 -7.69 11.55 -5.75
CA SER A 7 -7.34 12.32 -4.55
C SER A 7 -7.18 11.44 -3.31
N TYR A 8 -5.96 11.41 -2.79
CA TYR A 8 -5.65 10.84 -1.48
C TYR A 8 -5.47 12.02 -0.52
N LEU A 9 -6.14 11.96 0.61
CA LEU A 9 -6.00 12.96 1.66
C LEU A 9 -4.82 12.56 2.55
N SER A 10 -4.19 13.53 3.22
CA SER A 10 -3.08 13.27 4.16
C SER A 10 -3.48 12.38 5.34
N SER A 11 -4.80 12.21 5.58
CA SER A 11 -5.36 11.30 6.58
C SER A 11 -5.59 9.88 6.07
N ASP A 12 -5.34 9.60 4.78
CA ASP A 12 -5.52 8.25 4.24
C ASP A 12 -4.38 7.33 4.68
N VAL A 13 -4.75 6.19 5.28
CA VAL A 13 -3.79 5.17 5.70
C VAL A 13 -3.74 4.06 4.65
N PHE A 14 -2.58 3.86 4.04
CA PHE A 14 -2.34 2.74 3.15
C PHE A 14 -1.78 1.56 3.94
N LYS A 15 -2.48 0.42 3.90
CA LYS A 15 -2.04 -0.82 4.54
C LYS A 15 -1.87 -1.90 3.50
N VAL A 16 -0.74 -2.59 3.52
CA VAL A 16 -0.50 -3.79 2.74
C VAL A 16 -0.43 -4.97 3.70
N ALA A 17 -1.26 -5.98 3.50
CA ALA A 17 -1.30 -7.17 4.34
C ALA A 17 -1.33 -8.43 3.48
N ILE A 18 -0.69 -9.50 3.94
CA ILE A 18 -0.70 -10.79 3.24
C ILE A 18 -1.65 -11.69 4.00
N GLU A 19 -2.75 -12.06 3.37
CA GLU A 19 -3.75 -12.95 3.96
C GLU A 19 -3.87 -14.19 3.08
N SER A 20 -3.64 -15.37 3.67
CA SER A 20 -3.71 -16.66 2.97
C SER A 20 -2.86 -16.75 1.69
N GLY A 21 -1.69 -16.11 1.68
CA GLY A 21 -0.79 -16.10 0.51
C GLY A 21 -1.18 -15.08 -0.57
N VAL A 22 -2.06 -14.13 -0.24
CA VAL A 22 -2.55 -13.11 -1.17
C VAL A 22 -2.24 -11.72 -0.60
N VAL A 23 -1.60 -10.87 -1.40
CA VAL A 23 -1.30 -9.48 -0.99
C VAL A 23 -2.55 -8.62 -1.14
N LYS A 24 -3.04 -8.05 -0.05
CA LYS A 24 -4.20 -7.15 0.01
C LYS A 24 -3.74 -5.73 0.31
N TYR A 25 -4.27 -4.78 -0.44
CA TYR A 25 -4.02 -3.35 -0.33
C TYR A 25 -5.29 -2.67 0.17
N TYR A 26 -5.17 -1.99 1.30
CA TYR A 26 -6.24 -1.24 1.93
C TYR A 26 -5.92 0.26 1.90
N LYS A 27 -6.95 1.08 1.69
CA LYS A 27 -6.91 2.54 1.86
C LYS A 27 -7.94 2.90 2.93
N SER A 28 -7.49 3.49 4.02
CA SER A 28 -8.36 3.93 5.14
C SER A 28 -9.27 2.81 5.66
N GLY A 29 -8.74 1.58 5.71
CA GLY A 29 -9.45 0.38 6.16
C GLY A 29 -10.28 -0.34 5.09
N VAL A 30 -10.49 0.26 3.93
CA VAL A 30 -11.24 -0.35 2.81
C VAL A 30 -10.29 -1.10 1.89
N LEU A 31 -10.61 -2.35 1.55
CA LEU A 31 -9.86 -3.13 0.57
C LEU A 31 -10.00 -2.49 -0.81
N VAL A 32 -8.90 -1.95 -1.34
CA VAL A 32 -8.86 -1.29 -2.65
C VAL A 32 -8.40 -2.26 -3.74
N TYR A 33 -7.46 -3.14 -3.40
CA TYR A 33 -6.89 -4.05 -4.38
C TYR A 33 -6.39 -5.34 -3.73
N THR A 34 -6.50 -6.43 -4.47
CA THR A 34 -5.98 -7.75 -4.07
C THR A 34 -5.08 -8.23 -5.19
N SER A 35 -3.80 -8.46 -4.88
CA SER A 35 -2.86 -9.06 -5.82
C SER A 35 -3.25 -10.51 -6.07
N ALA A 36 -3.51 -10.86 -7.32
CA ALA A 36 -3.74 -12.25 -7.73
C ALA A 36 -2.44 -13.09 -7.76
N THR A 37 -1.27 -12.45 -7.65
CA THR A 37 0.03 -13.12 -7.70
C THR A 37 0.50 -13.45 -6.30
N ALA A 38 0.90 -14.71 -6.10
CA ALA A 38 1.50 -15.17 -4.85
C ALA A 38 2.80 -14.38 -4.56
N PRO A 39 2.97 -13.84 -3.35
CA PRO A 39 4.16 -13.11 -2.97
C PRO A 39 5.39 -14.04 -2.90
N THR A 40 6.48 -13.66 -3.55
CA THR A 40 7.79 -14.32 -3.47
C THR A 40 8.63 -13.68 -2.37
N TYR A 41 9.15 -14.50 -1.45
CA TYR A 41 9.96 -14.04 -0.32
C TYR A 41 11.45 -13.89 -0.71
N PRO A 42 12.20 -12.96 -0.07
CA PRO A 42 11.79 -12.02 0.98
C PRO A 42 11.03 -10.81 0.42
N LEU A 43 10.00 -10.37 1.14
CA LEU A 43 9.18 -9.24 0.73
C LEU A 43 9.78 -7.95 1.30
N GLY A 44 10.09 -7.01 0.41
CA GLY A 44 10.43 -5.64 0.76
C GLY A 44 9.21 -4.74 0.61
N LEU A 45 9.04 -3.80 1.53
CA LEU A 45 8.13 -2.68 1.34
C LEU A 45 8.91 -1.55 0.66
N ASP A 46 8.49 -1.17 -0.54
CA ASP A 46 8.96 0.06 -1.21
C ASP A 46 7.81 1.05 -1.28
N THR A 47 8.08 2.33 -1.08
CA THR A 47 7.05 3.38 -1.12
C THR A 47 7.64 4.65 -1.70
N THR A 48 7.03 5.17 -2.76
CA THR A 48 7.42 6.42 -3.41
C THR A 48 6.28 7.43 -3.30
N ILE A 49 6.58 8.64 -2.82
CA ILE A 49 5.63 9.75 -2.80
C ILE A 49 6.00 10.76 -3.88
N LEU A 50 5.07 11.03 -4.79
CA LEU A 50 5.25 12.00 -5.89
C LEU A 50 4.61 13.37 -5.59
N SER A 51 4.02 13.57 -4.40
CA SER A 51 3.32 14.81 -4.03
C SER A 51 4.20 15.72 -3.17
N ILE A 52 4.19 17.02 -3.48
CA ILE A 52 4.73 18.07 -2.61
C ILE A 52 4.08 17.95 -1.22
N SER A 53 4.90 17.98 -0.17
CA SER A 53 4.50 17.83 1.24
C SER A 53 3.95 16.46 1.66
N GLY A 54 4.10 15.41 0.84
CA GLY A 54 3.75 14.07 1.27
C GLY A 54 4.73 13.52 2.31
N SER A 55 4.23 12.88 3.37
CA SER A 55 5.04 12.27 4.42
C SER A 55 4.57 10.84 4.71
N ILE A 56 5.52 9.95 5.03
CA ILE A 56 5.26 8.61 5.54
C ILE A 56 5.57 8.65 7.03
N THR A 57 4.55 8.53 7.88
CA THR A 57 4.71 8.65 9.34
C THR A 57 4.86 7.30 10.04
N GLN A 58 4.27 6.22 9.53
CA GLN A 58 4.21 4.92 10.22
C GLN A 58 4.35 3.73 9.24
N ALA A 59 5.46 3.67 8.50
CA ALA A 59 5.79 2.48 7.73
C ALA A 59 6.39 1.40 8.65
N HIS A 60 5.62 0.33 8.89
CA HIS A 60 6.07 -0.82 9.66
C HIS A 60 5.85 -2.11 8.86
N ILE A 61 6.88 -2.96 8.78
CA ILE A 61 6.78 -4.32 8.26
C ILE A 61 6.68 -5.24 9.48
N THR A 62 5.52 -5.85 9.69
CA THR A 62 5.31 -6.88 10.71
C THR A 62 5.44 -8.27 10.09
N LYS A 63 6.11 -9.19 10.79
CA LYS A 63 6.27 -10.60 10.40
C LYS A 63 4.97 -11.38 10.58
#